data_AF-A0A9P1D570-F1
#
_entry.id   AF-A0A9P1D570-F1
#
_cell.length_a   1.000
_cell.length_b   1.000
_cell.length_c   1.000
_cell.angle_alpha   90.00
_cell.angle_beta   90.00
_cell.angle_gamma   90.00
#
_symmetry.space_group_name_H-M   'P 1'
#
loop_
_entity.id
_entity.type
_entity.pdbx_description
1 polymer ?
#
loop_
_entity_poly.entity_id
_entity_poly.type
_entity_poly.pdbx_seq_one_letter_code
_entity_poly.pdbx_strand_id
1 'polypeptide(L)'
;MAAAPAEEACKHRCILCNLTHEVESGRVHGRKFTCTPCASADRLLRRGLGSKDELQNLSVEEQHSFFQKLAVEKANAKDSRIDWKTVRACLVTSLTTRQMTENATAVDTQFLPLDVWLKQGWPEQTVRNCPKEWNEQYGCDTYQVPVKSMTWKQTYQAVEERILRQEKEATAKRMARPRGPKEAEPEAALDLPAPEAAKKGDASAAAEKKAARAEAAQEKKNQASNQKMQLLAAKAVAPLAQDLQSLTKLRARVPADLPEPIQAVYEDNVGKLQRWSQAAKGLLKDWEEEAAQTGKVALTAPPFDMADVKCLHKTVVEVQANLRQHLPVPKAKAAGKRKAAEAGAEATDTAAAEGAEANPPARRVRSKGGNK
;
A
#
# COMPACT_ATOMS: atom_id res chain seq x y z
N MET A 1 -22.27 25.71 -56.59
CA MET A 1 -21.07 24.87 -56.45
C MET A 1 -20.54 25.08 -55.03
N ALA A 2 -20.81 24.13 -54.13
CA ALA A 2 -20.40 24.21 -52.74
C ALA A 2 -18.91 23.88 -52.61
N ALA A 3 -18.14 24.78 -52.02
CA ALA A 3 -16.74 24.56 -51.68
C ALA A 3 -16.67 23.57 -50.50
N ALA A 4 -16.11 22.39 -50.74
CA ALA A 4 -15.76 21.46 -49.68
C ALA A 4 -14.57 22.01 -48.86
N PRO A 5 -14.57 21.89 -47.52
CA PRO A 5 -13.56 22.52 -46.67
C PRO A 5 -12.20 21.80 -46.78
N ALA A 6 -11.14 22.58 -47.00
CA ALA A 6 -9.75 22.12 -47.07
C ALA A 6 -9.13 21.72 -45.70
N GLU A 7 -9.94 21.56 -44.64
CA GLU A 7 -9.47 21.33 -43.27
C GLU A 7 -9.16 19.85 -42.94
N GLU A 8 -9.46 18.89 -43.82
CA GLU A 8 -9.18 17.48 -43.57
C GLU A 8 -7.73 17.04 -43.88
N ALA A 9 -6.89 17.92 -44.45
CA ALA A 9 -5.61 17.56 -45.05
C ALA A 9 -4.42 17.38 -44.07
N CYS A 10 -4.59 17.66 -42.78
CA CYS A 10 -3.48 17.74 -41.82
C CYS A 10 -3.60 16.76 -40.63
N LYS A 11 -4.14 15.57 -40.88
CA LYS A 11 -4.26 14.49 -39.89
C LYS A 11 -3.15 13.45 -40.09
N HIS A 12 -2.35 13.20 -39.06
CA HIS A 12 -1.30 12.17 -39.05
C HIS A 12 -1.57 11.09 -38.00
N ARG A 13 -1.18 9.86 -38.33
CA ARG A 13 -1.28 8.71 -37.42
C ARG A 13 -0.04 8.60 -36.55
N CYS A 14 -0.22 8.58 -35.24
CA CYS A 14 0.87 8.43 -34.29
C CYS A 14 1.41 6.99 -34.32
N ILE A 15 2.73 6.81 -34.44
CA ILE A 15 3.35 5.49 -34.47
C ILE A 15 3.26 4.73 -33.14
N LEU A 16 3.02 5.42 -32.02
CA LEU A 16 3.01 4.82 -30.68
C LEU A 16 1.63 4.42 -30.19
N CYS A 17 0.61 5.27 -30.32
CA CYS A 17 -0.77 4.94 -29.93
C CYS A 17 -1.65 4.53 -31.10
N ASN A 18 -1.16 4.67 -32.34
CA ASN A 18 -1.88 4.33 -33.56
C ASN A 18 -3.16 5.15 -33.84
N LEU A 19 -3.39 6.20 -33.06
CA LEU A 19 -4.51 7.14 -33.21
C LEU A 19 -4.14 8.25 -34.18
N THR A 20 -5.17 8.79 -34.83
CA THR A 20 -5.06 9.94 -35.73
C THR A 20 -5.12 11.23 -34.92
N HIS A 21 -4.17 12.13 -35.15
CA HIS A 21 -4.12 13.44 -34.52
C HIS A 21 -3.80 14.53 -35.53
N GLU A 22 -4.10 15.77 -35.17
CA GLU A 22 -3.68 16.95 -35.92
C GLU A 22 -2.15 17.11 -35.86
N VAL A 23 -1.54 17.64 -36.92
CA VAL A 23 -0.08 17.83 -37.02
C VAL A 23 0.47 18.62 -35.82
N GLU A 24 -0.26 19.64 -35.38
CA GLU A 24 0.15 20.54 -34.27
C GLU A 24 0.24 19.83 -32.92
N SER A 25 -0.52 18.75 -32.74
CA SER A 25 -0.58 18.01 -31.47
C SER A 25 0.63 17.09 -31.25
N GLY A 26 1.59 17.05 -32.18
CA GLY A 26 2.72 16.14 -32.15
C GLY A 26 3.98 16.65 -32.83
N ARG A 27 4.94 15.74 -33.00
CA ARG A 27 6.19 16.01 -33.70
C ARG A 27 6.38 15.01 -34.82
N VAL A 28 6.71 15.51 -36.01
CA VAL A 28 7.15 14.71 -37.15
C VAL A 28 8.68 14.59 -37.10
N HIS A 29 9.19 13.37 -37.20
CA HIS A 29 10.62 13.09 -37.36
C HIS A 29 10.83 12.17 -38.55
N GLY A 30 11.22 12.74 -39.70
CA GLY A 30 11.25 12.03 -40.98
C GLY A 30 9.86 11.56 -41.37
N ARG A 31 9.69 10.26 -41.62
CA ARG A 31 8.39 9.65 -41.98
C ARG A 31 7.53 9.24 -40.77
N LYS A 32 7.98 9.52 -39.55
CA LYS A 32 7.32 9.06 -38.32
C LYS A 32 6.69 10.25 -37.60
N PHE A 33 5.39 10.18 -37.35
CA PHE A 33 4.68 11.13 -36.51
C PHE A 33 4.48 10.54 -35.10
N THR A 34 4.69 11.35 -34.07
CA THR A 34 4.44 10.96 -32.68
C THR A 34 3.70 12.07 -31.96
N CYS A 35 2.52 11.76 -31.41
CA CYS A 35 1.73 12.75 -30.67
C CYS A 35 2.42 13.13 -29.35
N THR A 36 2.18 14.35 -28.86
CA THR A 36 2.79 14.89 -27.64
C THR A 36 2.59 14.02 -26.39
N PRO A 37 1.41 13.41 -26.14
CA PRO A 37 1.21 12.49 -25.02
C PRO A 37 2.18 11.31 -25.08
N CYS A 38 2.24 10.63 -26.23
CA CYS A 38 3.10 9.47 -26.41
C CYS A 38 4.58 9.86 -26.37
N ALA A 39 4.95 10.99 -26.96
CA ALA A 39 6.32 11.51 -26.90
C ALA A 39 6.78 11.83 -25.45
N SER A 40 5.88 12.33 -24.61
CA SER A 40 6.16 12.58 -23.19
C SER A 40 6.33 11.27 -22.41
N ALA A 41 5.42 10.31 -22.59
CA ALA A 41 5.51 8.99 -21.97
C ALA A 41 6.78 8.22 -22.42
N ASP A 42 7.12 8.28 -23.71
CA ASP A 42 8.30 7.62 -24.26
C ASP A 42 9.60 8.13 -23.63
N ARG A 43 9.70 9.45 -23.45
CA ARG A 43 10.85 10.08 -22.78
C ARG A 43 10.95 9.65 -21.33
N LEU A 44 9.82 9.57 -20.62
CA LEU A 44 9.78 9.09 -19.23
C LEU A 44 10.23 7.63 -19.13
N LEU A 45 9.77 6.75 -20.02
CA LEU A 45 10.21 5.35 -20.10
C LEU A 45 11.72 5.22 -20.28
N ARG A 46 12.28 5.93 -21.28
CA ARG A 46 13.73 5.91 -21.54
C ARG A 46 14.52 6.45 -20.35
N ARG A 47 14.02 7.48 -19.66
CA ARG A 47 14.67 8.06 -18.48
C ARG A 47 14.60 7.15 -17.25
N GLY A 48 13.50 6.42 -17.08
CA GLY A 48 13.23 5.54 -15.95
C GLY A 48 13.94 4.20 -16.07
N LEU A 49 13.81 3.53 -17.22
CA LEU A 49 14.32 2.17 -17.45
C LEU A 49 15.67 2.12 -18.15
N GLY A 50 16.10 3.21 -18.78
CA GLY A 50 17.34 3.27 -19.56
C GLY A 50 17.26 2.59 -20.94
N SER A 51 16.41 1.57 -21.11
CA SER A 51 16.13 0.92 -22.39
C SER A 51 14.63 0.78 -22.66
N LYS A 52 14.27 0.23 -23.83
CA LYS A 52 12.89 0.01 -24.27
C LYS A 52 12.53 -1.47 -24.35
N ASP A 53 13.39 -2.33 -23.84
CA ASP A 53 13.35 -3.77 -24.15
C ASP A 53 12.04 -4.40 -23.65
N GLU A 54 11.57 -3.99 -22.48
CA GLU A 54 10.27 -4.42 -21.92
C GLU A 54 9.07 -4.05 -22.83
N LEU A 55 9.13 -2.88 -23.48
CA LEU A 55 8.09 -2.47 -24.43
C LEU A 55 8.21 -3.21 -25.75
N GLN A 56 9.44 -3.48 -26.21
CA GLN A 56 9.70 -4.22 -27.45
C GLN A 56 9.25 -5.67 -27.36
N ASN A 57 9.24 -6.24 -26.16
CA ASN A 57 8.71 -7.57 -25.94
C ASN A 57 7.20 -7.62 -26.22
N LEU A 58 6.44 -6.55 -25.96
CA LEU A 58 5.00 -6.50 -26.22
C LEU A 58 4.72 -6.53 -27.73
N SER A 59 3.61 -7.16 -28.12
CA SER A 59 3.13 -7.07 -29.50
C SER A 59 2.82 -5.62 -29.87
N VAL A 60 2.81 -5.32 -31.18
CA VAL A 60 2.55 -3.96 -31.67
C VAL A 60 1.19 -3.44 -31.19
N GLU A 61 0.17 -4.30 -31.14
CA GLU A 61 -1.17 -3.95 -30.66
C GLU A 61 -1.21 -3.67 -29.16
N GLU A 62 -0.48 -4.43 -28.37
CA GLU A 62 -0.32 -4.19 -26.92
C GLU A 62 0.45 -2.90 -26.65
N GLN A 63 1.49 -2.61 -27.44
CA GLN A 63 2.21 -1.33 -27.37
C GLN A 63 1.27 -0.17 -27.67
N HIS A 64 0.46 -0.27 -28.72
CA HIS A 64 -0.55 0.75 -29.04
C HIS A 64 -1.55 0.94 -27.89
N SER A 65 -2.09 -0.16 -27.38
CA SER A 65 -3.05 -0.15 -26.26
C SER A 65 -2.44 0.46 -24.99
N PHE A 66 -1.17 0.17 -24.70
CA PHE A 66 -0.44 0.77 -23.58
C PHE A 66 -0.35 2.29 -23.70
N PHE A 67 0.05 2.82 -24.86
CA PHE A 67 0.13 4.27 -25.07
C PHE A 67 -1.24 4.95 -25.12
N GLN A 68 -2.27 4.27 -25.61
CA GLN A 68 -3.66 4.75 -25.55
C GLN A 68 -4.12 4.89 -24.09
N LYS A 69 -3.88 3.88 -23.25
CA LYS A 69 -4.17 3.96 -21.81
C LYS A 69 -3.46 5.14 -21.14
N LEU A 70 -2.18 5.35 -21.45
CA LEU A 70 -1.44 6.51 -20.93
C LEU A 70 -2.00 7.85 -21.40
N ALA A 71 -2.50 7.93 -22.63
CA ALA A 71 -3.16 9.15 -23.11
C ALA A 71 -4.45 9.45 -22.32
N VAL A 72 -5.23 8.41 -22.00
CA VAL A 72 -6.44 8.52 -21.15
C VAL A 72 -6.07 8.94 -19.73
N GLU A 73 -5.07 8.29 -19.12
CA GLU A 73 -4.58 8.65 -17.78
C GLU A 73 -4.08 10.10 -17.72
N LYS A 74 -3.42 10.58 -18.80
CA LYS A 74 -3.00 11.98 -18.91
C LYS A 74 -4.16 12.94 -18.95
N ALA A 75 -5.22 12.61 -19.68
CA ALA A 75 -6.43 13.43 -19.77
C ALA A 75 -7.19 13.47 -18.43
N ASN A 76 -7.13 12.40 -17.65
CA ASN A 76 -7.75 12.32 -16.32
C ASN A 76 -6.91 13.00 -15.22
N ALA A 77 -5.62 13.27 -15.47
CA ALA A 77 -4.74 13.92 -14.52
C ALA A 77 -5.03 15.44 -14.46
N LYS A 78 -5.20 15.98 -13.25
CA LYS A 78 -5.51 17.40 -13.01
C LYS A 78 -4.52 18.37 -13.65
N ASP A 79 -3.23 17.99 -13.70
CA ASP A 79 -2.15 18.87 -14.18
C ASP A 79 -1.76 18.61 -15.63
N SER A 80 -2.50 17.78 -16.38
CA SER A 80 -2.16 17.35 -17.75
C SER A 80 -0.74 16.77 -17.90
N ARG A 81 -0.12 16.38 -16.78
CA ARG A 81 1.21 15.78 -16.69
C ARG A 81 1.07 14.35 -16.17
N ILE A 82 1.80 13.42 -16.78
CA ILE A 82 1.86 12.04 -16.32
C ILE A 82 3.12 11.88 -15.47
N ASP A 83 2.94 11.39 -14.24
CA ASP A 83 4.06 11.03 -13.38
C ASP A 83 4.69 9.70 -13.79
N TRP A 84 5.99 9.54 -13.51
CA TRP A 84 6.69 8.28 -13.71
C TRP A 84 5.98 7.10 -13.02
N LYS A 85 5.42 7.33 -11.83
CA LYS A 85 4.68 6.31 -11.07
C LYS A 85 3.50 5.75 -11.86
N THR A 86 2.76 6.61 -12.56
CA THR A 86 1.63 6.21 -13.40
C THR A 86 2.11 5.43 -14.61
N VAL A 87 3.15 5.92 -15.30
CA VAL A 87 3.74 5.21 -16.45
C VAL A 87 4.23 3.81 -16.06
N ARG A 88 4.94 3.70 -14.93
CA ARG A 88 5.40 2.43 -14.36
C ARG A 88 4.23 1.51 -14.01
N ALA A 89 3.19 2.02 -13.35
CA ALA A 89 2.02 1.23 -12.96
C ALA A 89 1.26 0.66 -14.18
N CYS A 90 1.09 1.47 -15.23
CA CYS A 90 0.48 1.02 -16.50
C CYS A 90 1.36 -0.04 -17.19
N LEU A 91 2.69 0.11 -17.13
CA LEU A 91 3.62 -0.84 -17.74
C LEU A 91 3.58 -2.18 -17.01
N VAL A 92 3.70 -2.17 -15.67
CA VAL A 92 3.61 -3.38 -14.83
C VAL A 92 2.28 -4.08 -15.06
N THR A 93 1.17 -3.35 -15.09
CA THR A 93 -0.15 -3.93 -15.37
C THR A 93 -0.18 -4.60 -16.74
N SER A 94 0.33 -3.93 -17.79
CA SER A 94 0.30 -4.47 -19.16
C SER A 94 1.15 -5.74 -19.29
N LEU A 95 2.36 -5.73 -18.72
CA LEU A 95 3.25 -6.91 -18.69
C LEU A 95 2.66 -8.06 -17.87
N THR A 96 2.02 -7.74 -16.73
CA THR A 96 1.34 -8.74 -15.89
C THR A 96 0.17 -9.37 -16.63
N THR A 97 -0.69 -8.55 -17.26
CA THR A 97 -1.81 -9.05 -18.07
C THR A 97 -1.31 -9.98 -19.16
N ARG A 98 -0.27 -9.57 -19.90
CA ARG A 98 0.32 -10.40 -20.95
C ARG A 98 0.85 -11.72 -20.40
N GLN A 99 1.64 -11.67 -19.33
CA GLN A 99 2.22 -12.88 -18.75
C GLN A 99 1.12 -13.81 -18.22
N MET A 100 0.01 -13.29 -17.70
CA MET A 100 -1.17 -14.08 -17.35
C MET A 100 -1.84 -14.70 -18.57
N THR A 101 -1.98 -13.97 -19.68
CA THR A 101 -2.57 -14.51 -20.91
C THR A 101 -1.68 -15.54 -21.60
N GLU A 102 -0.35 -15.36 -21.56
CA GLU A 102 0.62 -16.32 -22.07
C GLU A 102 0.65 -17.57 -21.19
N ASN A 103 0.72 -17.41 -19.87
CA ASN A 103 0.73 -18.50 -18.91
C ASN A 103 -0.64 -19.18 -18.75
N ALA A 104 -1.73 -18.60 -19.28
CA ALA A 104 -2.99 -19.32 -19.42
C ALA A 104 -2.85 -20.56 -20.32
N THR A 105 -1.72 -20.75 -21.01
CA THR A 105 -1.39 -21.99 -21.73
C THR A 105 -0.60 -22.99 -20.89
N ALA A 106 0.01 -22.58 -19.77
CA ALA A 106 0.69 -23.46 -18.84
C ALA A 106 -0.35 -24.08 -17.88
N VAL A 107 -0.54 -25.38 -18.02
CA VAL A 107 -1.52 -26.15 -17.27
C VAL A 107 -0.78 -26.96 -16.23
N ASP A 108 -0.93 -26.61 -14.96
CA ASP A 108 -0.45 -27.46 -13.89
C ASP A 108 -1.39 -28.67 -13.79
N THR A 109 -0.81 -29.86 -13.67
CA THR A 109 -1.57 -31.08 -13.49
C THR A 109 -1.17 -31.73 -12.17
N GLN A 110 -2.16 -32.00 -11.33
CA GLN A 110 -1.98 -32.69 -10.05
C GLN A 110 -2.99 -33.84 -9.99
N PHE A 111 -2.57 -34.99 -9.47
CA PHE A 111 -3.45 -36.12 -9.21
C PHE A 111 -4.11 -35.94 -7.83
N LEU A 112 -5.41 -35.69 -7.81
CA LEU A 112 -6.18 -35.55 -6.56
C LEU A 112 -7.44 -36.45 -6.59
N PRO A 113 -7.93 -36.93 -5.43
CA PRO A 113 -9.17 -37.69 -5.34
C PRO A 113 -10.39 -36.92 -5.85
N LEU A 114 -11.41 -37.64 -6.33
CA LEU A 114 -12.65 -37.05 -6.87
C LEU A 114 -13.31 -36.05 -5.91
N ASP A 115 -13.41 -36.42 -4.63
CA ASP A 115 -14.03 -35.58 -3.59
C ASP A 115 -13.36 -34.21 -3.42
N VAL A 116 -12.04 -34.14 -3.64
CA VAL A 116 -11.28 -32.89 -3.53
C VAL A 116 -11.64 -31.96 -4.68
N TRP A 117 -11.78 -32.49 -5.90
CA TRP A 117 -12.20 -31.72 -7.07
C TRP A 117 -13.63 -31.22 -6.97
N LEU A 118 -14.56 -32.07 -6.48
CA LEU A 118 -15.95 -31.68 -6.25
C LEU A 118 -16.07 -30.55 -5.22
N LYS A 119 -15.28 -30.61 -4.13
CA LYS A 119 -15.23 -29.54 -3.11
C LYS A 119 -14.64 -28.23 -3.67
N GLN A 120 -13.75 -28.31 -4.65
CA GLN A 120 -13.23 -27.16 -5.37
C GLN A 120 -14.21 -26.61 -6.43
N GLY A 121 -15.38 -27.23 -6.61
CA GLY A 121 -16.44 -26.76 -7.50
C GLY A 121 -16.35 -27.32 -8.93
N TRP A 122 -15.54 -28.34 -9.17
CA TRP A 122 -15.47 -28.97 -10.49
C TRP A 122 -16.64 -29.94 -10.72
N PRO A 123 -17.25 -29.96 -11.92
CA PRO A 123 -18.32 -30.89 -12.23
C PRO A 123 -17.81 -32.33 -12.37
N GLU A 124 -18.50 -33.28 -11.73
CA GLU A 124 -18.10 -34.69 -11.63
C GLU A 124 -17.81 -35.34 -13.00
N GLN A 125 -18.65 -35.06 -13.99
CA GLN A 125 -18.49 -35.58 -15.35
C GLN A 125 -17.18 -35.13 -16.01
N THR A 126 -16.75 -33.89 -15.76
CA THR A 126 -15.50 -33.38 -16.32
C THR A 126 -14.29 -34.04 -15.67
N VAL A 127 -14.31 -34.22 -14.36
CA VAL A 127 -13.22 -34.86 -13.61
C VAL A 127 -13.06 -36.33 -14.02
N ARG A 128 -14.17 -37.05 -14.18
CA ARG A 128 -14.14 -38.47 -14.59
C ARG A 128 -13.64 -38.71 -16.01
N ASN A 129 -13.69 -37.69 -16.87
CA ASN A 129 -13.17 -37.76 -18.24
C ASN A 129 -11.65 -37.50 -18.32
N CYS A 130 -11.03 -37.07 -17.22
CA CYS A 130 -9.58 -36.87 -17.15
C CYS A 130 -8.83 -38.19 -16.92
N PRO A 131 -7.52 -38.25 -17.23
CA PRO A 131 -6.68 -39.39 -16.88
C PRO A 131 -6.77 -39.70 -15.38
N LYS A 132 -6.91 -40.99 -15.05
CA LYS A 132 -6.98 -41.47 -13.68
C LYS A 132 -5.89 -42.48 -13.36
N GLU A 133 -5.37 -42.40 -12.15
CA GLU A 133 -4.36 -43.32 -11.62
C GLU A 133 -4.75 -43.74 -10.21
N TRP A 134 -4.63 -45.04 -9.93
CA TRP A 134 -4.87 -45.57 -8.60
C TRP A 134 -3.73 -45.15 -7.67
N ASN A 135 -4.06 -44.45 -6.58
CA ASN A 135 -3.05 -44.04 -5.61
C ASN A 135 -3.19 -44.87 -4.33
N GLU A 136 -2.18 -45.69 -4.05
CA GLU A 136 -2.13 -46.57 -2.87
C GLU A 136 -2.21 -45.81 -1.54
N GLN A 137 -1.68 -44.58 -1.49
CA GLN A 137 -1.67 -43.75 -0.29
C GLN A 137 -3.08 -43.26 0.11
N TYR A 138 -3.95 -43.04 -0.88
CA TYR A 138 -5.32 -42.58 -0.66
C TYR A 138 -6.36 -43.70 -0.76
N GLY A 139 -5.98 -44.90 -1.22
CA GLY A 139 -6.89 -46.04 -1.39
C GLY A 139 -8.04 -45.75 -2.37
N CYS A 140 -7.84 -44.86 -3.34
CA CYS A 140 -8.86 -44.47 -4.31
C CYS A 140 -8.25 -44.02 -5.66
N ASP A 141 -9.10 -43.97 -6.70
CA ASP A 141 -8.75 -43.39 -8.00
C ASP A 141 -8.53 -41.87 -7.86
N THR A 142 -7.35 -41.41 -8.27
CA THR A 142 -7.02 -39.99 -8.38
C THR A 142 -7.13 -39.54 -9.83
N TYR A 143 -7.60 -38.30 -10.03
CA TYR A 143 -7.87 -37.73 -11.35
C TYR A 143 -6.94 -36.55 -11.60
N GLN A 144 -6.35 -36.52 -12.79
CA GLN A 144 -5.45 -35.47 -13.24
C GLN A 144 -6.23 -34.37 -13.93
N VAL A 145 -6.77 -33.43 -13.15
CA VAL A 145 -7.49 -32.28 -13.71
C VAL A 145 -6.49 -31.19 -14.09
N PRO A 146 -6.52 -30.68 -15.33
CA PRO A 146 -5.70 -29.55 -15.75
C PRO A 146 -6.15 -28.27 -15.04
N VAL A 147 -5.38 -27.80 -14.05
CA VAL A 147 -5.66 -26.56 -13.30
C VAL A 147 -4.70 -25.47 -13.74
N LYS A 148 -5.25 -24.34 -14.16
CA LYS A 148 -4.46 -23.13 -14.42
C LYS A 148 -4.30 -22.36 -13.12
N SER A 149 -3.29 -22.70 -12.32
CA SER A 149 -2.96 -21.96 -11.11
C SER A 149 -1.82 -20.97 -11.37
N MET A 150 -2.17 -19.74 -11.73
CA MET A 150 -1.27 -18.63 -11.47
C MET A 150 -2.00 -17.56 -10.68
N THR A 151 -1.42 -17.19 -9.53
CA THR A 151 -1.95 -16.07 -8.77
C THR A 151 -1.45 -14.78 -9.43
N TRP A 152 -2.38 -13.92 -9.84
CA TRP A 152 -2.09 -12.58 -10.35
C TRP A 152 -1.07 -11.85 -9.48
N LYS A 153 -1.19 -12.00 -8.15
CA LYS A 153 -0.30 -11.40 -7.16
C LYS A 153 1.16 -11.80 -7.33
N GLN A 154 1.47 -13.08 -7.53
CA GLN A 154 2.85 -13.54 -7.73
C GLN A 154 3.45 -13.00 -9.02
N THR A 155 2.68 -13.04 -10.12
CA THR A 155 3.17 -12.53 -11.40
C THR A 155 3.35 -11.02 -11.37
N TYR A 156 2.40 -10.30 -10.78
CA TYR A 156 2.52 -8.87 -10.56
C TYR A 156 3.77 -8.50 -9.77
N GLN A 157 4.04 -9.21 -8.66
CA GLN A 157 5.25 -8.99 -7.84
C GLN A 157 6.52 -9.27 -8.63
N ALA A 158 6.59 -10.38 -9.38
CA ALA A 158 7.75 -10.73 -10.20
C ALA A 158 8.03 -9.69 -11.29
N VAL A 159 6.98 -9.22 -11.98
CA VAL A 159 7.09 -8.14 -12.99
C VAL A 159 7.52 -6.83 -12.32
N GLU A 160 6.93 -6.49 -11.19
CA GLU A 160 7.26 -5.27 -10.45
C GLU A 160 8.73 -5.25 -10.01
N GLU A 161 9.23 -6.35 -9.45
CA GLU A 161 10.63 -6.50 -9.04
C GLU A 161 11.59 -6.40 -10.23
N ARG A 162 11.24 -7.01 -11.36
CA ARG A 162 12.02 -6.92 -12.61
C ARG A 162 12.17 -5.47 -13.08
N ILE A 163 11.06 -4.73 -13.11
CA ILE A 163 11.04 -3.30 -13.49
C ILE A 163 11.83 -2.47 -12.48
N LEU A 164 11.66 -2.69 -11.17
CA LEU A 164 12.42 -1.97 -10.14
C LEU A 164 13.93 -2.20 -10.23
N ARG A 165 14.36 -3.42 -10.58
CA ARG A 165 15.77 -3.71 -10.81
C ARG A 165 16.33 -2.90 -11.98
N GLN A 166 15.60 -2.86 -13.11
CA GLN A 166 15.99 -2.04 -14.26
C GLN A 166 16.04 -0.54 -13.93
N GLU A 167 15.08 -0.03 -13.15
CA GLU A 167 15.09 1.38 -12.70
C GLU A 167 16.33 1.72 -11.86
N LYS A 168 16.71 0.81 -10.95
CA LYS A 168 17.91 0.95 -10.12
C LYS A 168 19.16 0.95 -10.99
N GLU A 169 19.27 0.03 -11.94
CA GLU A 169 20.39 -0.05 -12.88
C GLU A 169 20.50 1.19 -13.77
N ALA A 170 19.38 1.68 -14.31
CA ALA A 170 19.34 2.89 -15.13
C ALA A 170 19.76 4.13 -14.33
N THR A 171 19.30 4.22 -13.08
CA THR A 171 19.68 5.30 -12.17
C THR A 171 21.16 5.23 -11.80
N ALA A 172 21.67 4.03 -11.50
CA ALA A 172 23.09 3.81 -11.22
C ALA A 172 23.98 4.17 -12.42
N LYS A 173 23.63 3.72 -13.63
CA LYS A 173 24.34 4.08 -14.87
C LYS A 173 24.36 5.59 -15.12
N ARG A 174 23.26 6.29 -14.80
CA ARG A 174 23.18 7.76 -14.91
C ARG A 174 24.06 8.47 -13.89
N MET A 175 24.21 7.91 -12.69
CA MET A 175 25.10 8.45 -11.65
C MET A 175 26.58 8.14 -11.93
N ALA A 176 26.88 7.01 -12.58
CA ALA A 176 28.24 6.56 -12.87
C ALA A 176 28.90 7.27 -14.07
N ARG A 177 28.12 7.89 -14.97
CA ARG A 177 28.69 8.65 -16.09
C ARG A 177 29.26 9.99 -15.58
N PRO A 178 30.58 10.25 -15.71
CA PRO A 178 31.15 11.54 -15.37
C PRO A 178 30.52 12.59 -16.28
N ARG A 179 29.81 13.55 -15.69
CA ARG A 179 29.28 14.70 -16.43
C ARG A 179 30.48 15.47 -16.97
N GLY A 180 30.65 15.46 -18.30
CA GLY A 180 31.70 16.22 -18.96
C GLY A 180 31.58 17.72 -18.65
N PRO A 181 32.68 18.48 -18.65
CA PRO A 181 32.73 19.87 -18.20
C PRO A 181 32.03 20.89 -19.13
N LYS A 182 31.22 20.45 -20.10
CA LYS A 182 30.66 21.34 -21.14
C LYS A 182 29.13 21.44 -21.20
N GLU A 183 28.39 20.74 -20.35
CA GLU A 183 26.94 20.91 -20.21
C GLU A 183 26.56 20.92 -18.73
N ALA A 184 26.93 22.01 -18.06
CA ALA A 184 26.29 22.42 -16.83
C ALA A 184 25.22 23.48 -17.17
N GLU A 185 24.17 23.07 -17.88
CA GLU A 185 22.89 23.78 -17.81
C GLU A 185 22.12 23.32 -16.57
N PRO A 186 21.43 24.23 -15.86
CA PRO A 186 20.96 24.00 -14.50
C PRO A 186 19.55 23.40 -14.47
N GLU A 187 19.33 22.16 -14.93
CA GLU A 187 18.01 21.53 -14.78
C GLU A 187 17.91 20.67 -13.51
N ALA A 188 17.94 21.37 -12.36
CA ALA A 188 17.40 20.91 -11.08
C ALA A 188 17.21 22.10 -10.11
N ALA A 189 16.51 23.15 -10.54
CA ALA A 189 15.93 24.20 -9.70
C ALA A 189 14.51 24.42 -10.26
N LEU A 190 13.46 23.84 -9.68
CA LEU A 190 12.63 24.48 -8.67
C LEU A 190 12.82 26.01 -8.62
N ASP A 191 11.78 26.66 -9.14
CA ASP A 191 11.48 28.07 -9.25
C ASP A 191 11.80 28.88 -7.98
N LEU A 192 12.89 29.65 -8.03
CA LEU A 192 13.16 30.78 -7.13
C LEU A 192 13.86 31.87 -7.98
N PRO A 193 13.49 33.16 -7.79
CA PRO A 193 13.98 34.25 -8.65
C PRO A 193 15.50 34.44 -8.49
N ALA A 194 16.19 34.48 -9.63
CA ALA A 194 17.65 34.56 -9.70
C ALA A 194 18.17 35.94 -9.26
N PRO A 195 19.22 36.02 -8.43
CA PRO A 195 20.05 37.21 -8.34
C PRO A 195 21.19 37.15 -9.37
N GLU A 196 21.57 38.34 -9.83
CA GLU A 196 22.51 38.60 -10.91
C GLU A 196 23.91 38.00 -10.71
N ALA A 197 24.56 37.73 -11.84
CA ALA A 197 25.87 37.08 -11.92
C ALA A 197 26.99 37.93 -11.28
N ALA A 198 27.55 37.42 -10.17
CA ALA A 198 28.77 37.97 -9.58
C ALA A 198 30.04 37.42 -10.26
N LYS A 199 30.98 38.34 -10.49
CA LYS A 199 32.26 38.16 -11.19
C LYS A 199 33.20 37.18 -10.47
N LYS A 200 34.09 36.61 -11.29
CA LYS A 200 35.23 35.75 -10.97
C LYS A 200 36.16 36.41 -9.94
N GLY A 201 36.35 35.76 -8.79
CA GLY A 201 37.50 36.00 -7.91
C GLY A 201 37.18 36.03 -6.42
N ASP A 202 36.93 34.87 -5.80
CA ASP A 202 37.36 34.61 -4.42
C ASP A 202 37.16 33.14 -4.04
N ALA A 203 38.25 32.43 -3.73
CA ALA A 203 38.21 31.02 -3.33
C ALA A 203 37.49 30.81 -1.98
N SER A 204 37.42 31.87 -1.15
CA SER A 204 36.71 31.88 0.14
C SER A 204 35.18 31.79 -0.04
N ALA A 205 34.61 32.56 -0.98
CA ALA A 205 33.17 32.58 -1.24
C ALA A 205 32.63 31.25 -1.81
N ALA A 206 33.47 30.51 -2.55
CA ALA A 206 33.11 29.18 -3.04
C ALA A 206 33.04 28.12 -1.92
N ALA A 207 33.89 28.24 -0.89
CA ALA A 207 33.89 27.35 0.26
C ALA A 207 32.67 27.60 1.16
N GLU A 208 32.34 28.86 1.42
CA GLU A 208 31.17 29.27 2.21
C GLU A 208 29.85 28.84 1.55
N LYS A 209 29.73 29.02 0.21
CA LYS A 209 28.58 28.52 -0.55
C LYS A 209 28.43 27.00 -0.51
N LYS A 210 29.55 26.25 -0.46
CA LYS A 210 29.53 24.79 -0.35
C LYS A 210 29.13 24.34 1.07
N ALA A 211 29.58 25.03 2.10
CA ALA A 211 29.19 24.80 3.48
C ALA A 211 27.68 25.04 3.69
N ALA A 212 27.17 26.18 3.24
CA ALA A 212 25.74 26.51 3.33
C ALA A 212 24.84 25.49 2.59
N ARG A 213 25.29 24.98 1.43
CA ARG A 213 24.58 23.91 0.71
C ARG A 213 24.61 22.58 1.45
N ALA A 214 25.71 22.26 2.14
CA ALA A 214 25.83 21.04 2.93
C ALA A 214 24.94 21.09 4.18
N GLU A 215 24.88 22.24 4.84
CA GLU A 215 23.98 22.48 5.99
C GLU A 215 22.51 22.37 5.57
N ALA A 216 22.08 23.05 4.51
CA ALA A 216 20.71 22.94 4.01
C ALA A 216 20.35 21.50 3.58
N ALA A 217 21.31 20.74 3.05
CA ALA A 217 21.11 19.33 2.73
C ALA A 217 20.98 18.47 4.00
N GLN A 218 21.71 18.79 5.06
CA GLN A 218 21.63 18.11 6.35
C GLN A 218 20.33 18.43 7.08
N GLU A 219 19.89 19.69 7.08
CA GLU A 219 18.60 20.11 7.62
C GLU A 219 17.45 19.37 6.94
N LYS A 220 17.48 19.25 5.61
CA LYS A 220 16.46 18.50 4.87
C LYS A 220 16.46 17.00 5.23
N LYS A 221 17.63 16.40 5.46
CA LYS A 221 17.74 15.00 5.93
C LYS A 221 17.18 14.85 7.35
N ASN A 222 17.55 15.76 8.25
CA ASN A 222 17.06 15.79 9.62
C ASN A 222 15.55 15.97 9.66
N GLN A 223 15.00 16.91 8.89
CA GLN A 223 13.56 17.13 8.80
C GLN A 223 12.82 15.86 8.36
N ALA A 224 13.30 15.20 7.30
CA ALA A 224 12.68 13.96 6.83
C ALA A 224 12.79 12.81 7.84
N SER A 225 13.90 12.75 8.60
CA SER A 225 14.09 11.77 9.67
C SER A 225 13.17 12.05 10.86
N ASN A 226 13.13 13.30 11.31
CA ASN A 226 12.30 13.78 12.42
C ASN A 226 10.81 13.57 12.14
N GLN A 227 10.34 13.84 10.91
CA GLN A 227 8.95 13.54 10.51
C GLN A 227 8.64 12.04 10.61
N LYS A 228 9.56 11.15 10.21
CA LYS A 228 9.36 9.70 10.35
C LYS A 228 9.30 9.28 11.81
N MET A 229 10.17 9.82 12.65
CA MET A 229 10.21 9.55 14.09
C MET A 229 8.95 10.07 14.79
N GLN A 230 8.48 11.25 14.43
CA GLN A 230 7.22 11.81 14.92
C GLN A 230 6.03 10.91 14.56
N LEU A 231 5.95 10.45 13.32
CA LEU A 231 4.87 9.55 12.88
C LEU A 231 4.93 8.19 13.59
N LEU A 232 6.14 7.69 13.86
CA LEU A 232 6.36 6.47 14.65
C LEU A 232 5.86 6.66 16.09
N ALA A 233 6.30 7.73 16.76
CA ALA A 233 5.89 8.05 18.12
C ALA A 233 4.36 8.26 18.22
N ALA A 234 3.77 9.04 17.32
CA ALA A 234 2.33 9.30 17.29
C ALA A 234 1.51 8.00 17.18
N LYS A 235 1.96 7.04 16.36
CA LYS A 235 1.31 5.73 16.22
C LYS A 235 1.52 4.81 17.43
N ALA A 236 2.62 4.97 18.16
CA ALA A 236 2.97 4.11 19.29
C ALA A 236 2.33 4.56 20.62
N VAL A 237 2.09 5.86 20.84
CA VAL A 237 1.62 6.38 22.13
C VAL A 237 0.31 5.74 22.59
N ALA A 238 -0.69 5.67 21.72
CA ALA A 238 -2.01 5.13 22.07
C ALA A 238 -1.97 3.64 22.46
N PRO A 239 -1.41 2.70 21.65
CA PRO A 239 -1.36 1.29 22.01
C PRO A 239 -0.52 1.04 23.27
N LEU A 240 0.65 1.69 23.41
CA LEU A 240 1.48 1.54 24.61
C LEU A 240 0.75 2.00 25.88
N ALA A 241 0.02 3.11 25.81
CA ALA A 241 -0.76 3.61 26.94
C ALA A 241 -1.94 2.68 27.29
N GLN A 242 -2.62 2.14 26.29
CA GLN A 242 -3.72 1.18 26.47
C GLN A 242 -3.24 -0.12 27.12
N ASP A 243 -2.12 -0.67 26.63
CA ASP A 243 -1.51 -1.88 27.17
C ASP A 243 -1.05 -1.67 28.62
N LEU A 244 -0.39 -0.55 28.91
CA LEU A 244 0.02 -0.19 30.27
C LEU A 244 -1.18 -0.08 31.22
N GLN A 245 -2.26 0.61 30.79
CA GLN A 245 -3.46 0.77 31.61
C GLN A 245 -4.16 -0.57 31.85
N SER A 246 -4.26 -1.42 30.83
CA SER A 246 -4.94 -2.71 30.93
C SER A 246 -4.19 -3.68 31.85
N LEU A 247 -2.86 -3.74 31.76
CA LEU A 247 -2.03 -4.53 32.68
C LEU A 247 -2.11 -4.01 34.12
N THR A 248 -1.98 -2.70 34.32
CA THR A 248 -2.05 -2.10 35.67
C THR A 248 -3.40 -2.36 36.33
N LYS A 249 -4.51 -2.20 35.59
CA LYS A 249 -5.85 -2.50 36.07
C LYS A 249 -6.05 -3.98 36.39
N LEU A 250 -5.48 -4.87 35.58
CA LEU A 250 -5.56 -6.30 35.82
C LEU A 250 -4.76 -6.69 37.06
N ARG A 251 -3.53 -6.18 37.22
CA ARG A 251 -2.68 -6.43 38.39
C ARG A 251 -3.35 -6.04 39.69
N ALA A 252 -4.09 -4.92 39.71
CA ALA A 252 -4.82 -4.45 40.88
C ALA A 252 -5.95 -5.41 41.34
N ARG A 253 -6.38 -6.34 40.48
CA ARG A 253 -7.43 -7.34 40.79
C ARG A 253 -6.87 -8.72 41.15
N VAL A 254 -5.57 -8.94 40.92
CA VAL A 254 -4.88 -10.20 41.20
C VAL A 254 -4.27 -10.13 42.61
N PRO A 255 -4.32 -11.19 43.42
CA PRO A 255 -3.69 -11.23 44.74
C PRO A 255 -2.21 -10.84 44.72
N ALA A 256 -1.68 -10.41 45.87
CA ALA A 256 -0.28 -10.00 45.98
C ALA A 256 0.69 -11.17 45.74
N ASP A 257 0.30 -12.38 46.15
CA ASP A 257 1.10 -13.61 46.13
C ASP A 257 1.03 -14.33 44.76
N LEU A 258 1.74 -13.76 43.77
CA LEU A 258 1.93 -14.38 42.46
C LEU A 258 3.22 -15.22 42.45
N PRO A 259 3.27 -16.32 41.69
CA PRO A 259 4.53 -17.00 41.43
C PRO A 259 5.60 -16.04 40.90
N GLU A 260 6.80 -16.09 41.48
CA GLU A 260 7.93 -15.21 41.14
C GLU A 260 8.20 -15.08 39.63
N PRO A 261 8.15 -16.16 38.81
CA PRO A 261 8.36 -16.03 37.37
C PRO A 261 7.31 -15.16 36.67
N ILE A 262 6.04 -15.22 37.11
CA ILE A 262 4.95 -14.44 36.52
C ILE A 262 5.09 -12.97 36.94
N GLN A 263 5.49 -12.73 38.19
CA GLN A 263 5.75 -11.38 38.69
C GLN A 263 6.91 -10.71 37.93
N ALA A 264 8.03 -11.41 37.75
CA ALA A 264 9.20 -10.88 37.04
C ALA A 264 8.85 -10.51 35.58
N VAL A 265 8.10 -11.36 34.88
CA VAL A 265 7.66 -11.08 33.50
C VAL A 265 6.70 -9.89 33.46
N TYR A 266 5.77 -9.78 34.41
CA TYR A 266 4.89 -8.61 34.51
C TYR A 266 5.68 -7.32 34.72
N GLU A 267 6.63 -7.31 35.66
CA GLU A 267 7.43 -6.12 35.98
C GLU A 267 8.32 -5.68 34.80
N ASP A 268 8.97 -6.62 34.08
CA ASP A 268 9.75 -6.29 32.89
C ASP A 268 8.88 -5.65 31.79
N ASN A 269 7.71 -6.23 31.52
CA ASN A 269 6.80 -5.72 30.50
C ASN A 269 6.23 -4.34 30.88
N VAL A 270 5.84 -4.13 32.13
CA VAL A 270 5.38 -2.82 32.62
C VAL A 270 6.50 -1.79 32.54
N GLY A 271 7.73 -2.15 32.96
CA GLY A 271 8.89 -1.28 32.87
C GLY A 271 9.26 -0.91 31.44
N LYS A 272 9.14 -1.85 30.48
CA LYS A 272 9.30 -1.57 29.04
C LYS A 272 8.21 -0.64 28.52
N LEU A 273 6.93 -0.94 28.81
CA LEU A 273 5.79 -0.10 28.39
C LEU A 273 5.91 1.34 28.91
N GLN A 274 6.32 1.52 30.17
CA GLN A 274 6.53 2.85 30.74
C GLN A 274 7.66 3.60 30.04
N ARG A 275 8.83 2.98 29.87
CA ARG A 275 9.99 3.58 29.18
C ARG A 275 9.64 3.97 27.74
N TRP A 276 9.01 3.07 26.99
CA TRP A 276 8.63 3.33 25.59
C TRP A 276 7.53 4.38 25.48
N SER A 277 6.53 4.37 26.38
CA SER A 277 5.48 5.39 26.40
C SER A 277 6.05 6.78 26.73
N GLN A 278 6.99 6.87 27.67
CA GLN A 278 7.69 8.11 28.01
C GLN A 278 8.55 8.60 26.84
N ALA A 279 9.34 7.72 26.21
CA ALA A 279 10.15 8.08 25.05
C ALA A 279 9.29 8.57 23.88
N ALA A 280 8.16 7.90 23.60
CA ALA A 280 7.24 8.32 22.54
C ALA A 280 6.62 9.71 22.83
N LYS A 281 6.21 9.97 24.07
CA LYS A 281 5.67 11.29 24.48
C LYS A 281 6.74 12.38 24.46
N GLY A 282 7.95 12.07 24.93
CA GLY A 282 9.10 12.97 24.88
C GLY A 282 9.41 13.39 23.44
N LEU A 283 9.46 12.43 22.52
CA LEU A 283 9.70 12.72 21.11
C LEU A 283 8.62 13.61 20.49
N LEU A 284 7.34 13.39 20.83
CA LEU A 284 6.26 14.27 20.37
C LEU A 284 6.39 15.69 20.91
N LYS A 285 6.82 15.84 22.17
CA LYS A 285 7.09 17.15 22.78
C LYS A 285 8.28 17.83 22.11
N ASP A 286 9.39 17.11 21.90
CA ASP A 286 10.58 17.64 21.23
C ASP A 286 10.28 18.04 19.78
N TRP A 287 9.34 17.36 19.11
CA TRP A 287 8.88 17.73 17.77
C TRP A 287 8.04 19.03 17.73
N GLU A 288 7.44 19.44 18.85
CA GLU A 288 6.72 20.73 18.92
C GLU A 288 7.69 21.91 18.83
N GLU A 289 8.99 21.70 19.10
CA GLU A 289 10.01 22.73 18.94
C GLU A 289 10.28 23.05 17.46
N GLU A 290 10.26 24.33 17.09
CA GLU A 290 10.46 24.81 15.72
C GLU A 290 11.80 24.33 15.11
N ALA A 291 12.84 24.23 15.95
CA ALA A 291 14.16 23.75 15.54
C ALA A 291 14.15 22.28 15.09
N ALA A 292 13.30 21.44 15.68
CA ALA A 292 13.12 20.05 15.26
C ALA A 292 12.30 19.94 13.96
N GLN A 293 11.28 20.79 13.78
CA GLN A 293 10.42 20.83 12.59
C GLN A 293 11.16 21.31 11.34
N THR A 294 12.06 22.28 11.53
CA THR A 294 12.93 22.82 10.48
C THR A 294 14.12 21.93 10.17
N GLY A 295 14.40 20.93 11.01
CA GLY A 295 15.54 20.02 10.84
C GLY A 295 16.88 20.60 11.31
N LYS A 296 16.88 21.78 11.95
CA LYS A 296 18.06 22.37 12.58
C LYS A 296 18.61 21.48 13.70
N VAL A 297 17.72 20.82 14.43
CA VAL A 297 18.07 19.83 15.47
C VAL A 297 17.56 18.45 15.06
N ALA A 298 18.43 17.45 15.16
CA ALA A 298 18.04 16.06 14.94
C ALA A 298 17.39 15.50 16.22
N LEU A 299 16.22 14.88 16.10
CA LEU A 299 15.58 14.21 17.22
C LEU A 299 16.32 12.92 17.59
N THR A 300 16.30 12.58 18.88
CA THR A 300 16.85 11.32 19.37
C THR A 300 15.94 10.17 18.95
N ALA A 301 16.51 9.11 18.37
CA ALA A 301 15.76 7.94 17.96
C ALA A 301 15.13 7.23 19.18
N PRO A 302 13.86 6.81 19.12
CA PRO A 302 13.24 6.05 20.20
C PRO A 302 13.87 4.65 20.29
N PRO A 303 13.84 4.00 21.47
CA PRO A 303 14.46 2.69 21.69
C PRO A 303 13.61 1.52 21.15
N PHE A 304 12.77 1.77 20.13
CA PHE A 304 11.83 0.80 19.56
C PHE A 304 11.43 1.18 18.14
N ASP A 305 10.97 0.20 17.37
CA ASP A 305 10.24 0.39 16.11
C ASP A 305 8.77 -0.10 16.19
N MET A 306 8.03 -0.06 15.07
CA MET A 306 6.64 -0.55 15.05
C MET A 306 6.51 -2.07 15.13
N ALA A 307 7.53 -2.84 14.74
CA ALA A 307 7.53 -4.29 14.90
C ALA A 307 7.71 -4.67 16.37
N ASP A 308 8.59 -3.96 17.07
CA ASP A 308 8.82 -4.07 18.50
C ASP A 308 7.55 -3.78 19.30
N VAL A 309 6.83 -2.69 18.98
CA VAL A 309 5.54 -2.34 19.63
C VAL A 309 4.51 -3.45 19.43
N LYS A 310 4.42 -4.05 18.23
CA LYS A 310 3.51 -5.18 17.96
C LYS A 310 3.92 -6.45 18.70
N CYS A 311 5.22 -6.71 18.83
CA CYS A 311 5.73 -7.85 19.58
C CYS A 311 5.46 -7.69 21.07
N LEU A 312 5.69 -6.49 21.61
CA LEU A 312 5.38 -6.16 22.99
C LEU A 312 3.88 -6.31 23.27
N HIS A 313 3.01 -5.83 22.38
CA HIS A 313 1.56 -6.01 22.51
C HIS A 313 1.15 -7.49 22.61
N LYS A 314 1.70 -8.37 21.77
CA LYS A 314 1.44 -9.81 21.85
C LYS A 314 1.89 -10.40 23.20
N THR A 315 3.08 -10.02 23.65
CA THR A 315 3.62 -10.42 24.96
C THR A 315 2.71 -9.96 26.10
N VAL A 316 2.20 -8.73 26.01
CA VAL A 316 1.24 -8.18 26.99
C VAL A 316 -0.06 -8.99 27.02
N VAL A 317 -0.59 -9.41 25.87
CA VAL A 317 -1.79 -10.25 25.79
C VAL A 317 -1.57 -11.61 26.47
N GLU A 318 -0.40 -12.22 26.29
CA GLU A 318 -0.03 -13.48 26.96
C GLU A 318 0.11 -13.28 28.48
N VAL A 319 0.77 -12.21 28.93
CA VAL A 319 0.86 -11.85 30.35
C VAL A 319 -0.54 -11.62 30.94
N GLN A 320 -1.44 -10.97 30.22
CA GLN A 320 -2.83 -10.81 30.66
C GLN A 320 -3.56 -12.16 30.79
N ALA A 321 -3.35 -13.08 29.86
CA ALA A 321 -3.94 -14.41 29.92
C ALA A 321 -3.46 -15.18 31.17
N ASN A 322 -2.15 -15.14 31.46
CA ASN A 322 -1.57 -15.74 32.66
C ASN A 322 -2.10 -15.09 33.95
N LEU A 323 -2.13 -13.75 34.02
CA LEU A 323 -2.67 -13.04 35.18
C LEU A 323 -4.16 -13.33 35.44
N ARG A 324 -4.96 -13.54 34.38
CA ARG A 324 -6.38 -13.86 34.52
C ARG A 324 -6.64 -15.21 35.20
N GLN A 325 -5.69 -16.16 35.11
CA GLN A 325 -5.79 -17.45 35.81
C GLN A 325 -5.73 -17.30 37.33
N HIS A 326 -5.17 -16.19 37.83
CA HIS A 326 -5.04 -15.88 39.25
C HIS A 326 -6.10 -14.91 39.75
N LEU A 327 -7.11 -14.56 38.94
CA LEU A 327 -8.22 -13.74 39.42
C LEU A 327 -9.05 -14.53 40.45
N PRO A 328 -9.51 -13.89 41.54
CA PRO A 328 -10.38 -14.55 42.51
C PRO A 328 -11.64 -15.02 41.79
N VAL A 329 -11.90 -16.34 41.82
CA VAL A 329 -13.12 -16.92 41.26
C VAL A 329 -14.31 -16.23 41.94
N PRO A 330 -15.22 -15.60 41.18
CA PRO A 330 -16.40 -14.99 41.77
C PRO A 330 -17.13 -16.06 42.57
N LYS A 331 -17.21 -15.92 43.89
CA LYS A 331 -18.05 -16.78 44.72
C LYS A 331 -19.47 -16.66 44.15
N ALA A 332 -19.97 -17.76 43.57
CA ALA A 332 -21.31 -17.79 43.01
C ALA A 332 -22.27 -17.27 44.08
N LYS A 333 -22.90 -16.13 43.82
CA LYS A 333 -23.97 -15.62 44.68
C LYS A 333 -25.01 -16.74 44.73
N ALA A 334 -25.16 -17.34 45.92
CA ALA A 334 -26.16 -18.38 46.16
C ALA A 334 -27.48 -17.88 45.60
N ALA A 335 -28.00 -18.60 44.59
CA ALA A 335 -29.26 -18.28 43.95
C ALA A 335 -30.33 -18.28 45.05
N GLY A 336 -30.76 -17.09 45.46
CA GLY A 336 -31.85 -16.91 46.39
C GLY A 336 -33.08 -17.56 45.78
N LYS A 337 -33.47 -18.69 46.36
CA LYS A 337 -34.70 -19.44 46.10
C LYS A 337 -35.88 -18.50 46.37
N ARG A 338 -36.31 -17.73 45.35
CA ARG A 338 -37.57 -16.98 45.43
C ARG A 338 -38.70 -18.00 45.44
N LYS A 339 -39.39 -17.99 46.58
CA LYS A 339 -40.49 -18.84 47.02
C LYS A 339 -41.68 -18.67 46.08
N ALA A 340 -42.20 -19.79 45.58
CA ALA A 340 -43.52 -19.88 44.96
C ALA A 340 -44.59 -19.95 46.05
N ALA A 341 -45.60 -19.09 45.95
CA ALA A 341 -46.92 -19.06 46.60
C ALA A 341 -47.48 -17.65 46.32
N GLU A 342 -48.71 -17.37 45.91
CA GLU A 342 -49.94 -18.13 45.64
C GLU A 342 -50.97 -17.07 45.19
N ALA A 343 -51.90 -17.43 44.29
CA ALA A 343 -53.26 -16.88 44.11
C ALA A 343 -53.65 -16.83 42.62
N GLY A 344 -54.44 -17.81 42.20
CA GLY A 344 -55.32 -17.71 41.06
C GLY A 344 -56.74 -17.31 41.48
N ALA A 345 -57.47 -16.68 40.55
CA ALA A 345 -58.93 -16.71 40.33
C ALA A 345 -59.21 -15.72 39.16
N GLU A 346 -59.45 -16.18 37.93
CA GLU A 346 -60.76 -16.54 37.32
C GLU A 346 -61.49 -15.30 36.72
N ALA A 347 -61.37 -15.10 35.39
CA ALA A 347 -62.42 -15.17 34.33
C ALA A 347 -63.28 -13.88 34.22
N THR A 348 -63.64 -13.29 33.07
CA THR A 348 -64.14 -13.79 31.76
C THR A 348 -64.04 -12.71 30.66
N ASP A 349 -63.97 -13.17 29.39
CA ASP A 349 -64.49 -12.64 28.10
C ASP A 349 -64.60 -11.12 27.83
N THR A 350 -64.25 -10.55 26.67
CA THR A 350 -64.77 -10.90 25.33
C THR A 350 -63.99 -10.16 24.21
N ALA A 351 -63.78 -10.86 23.09
CA ALA A 351 -63.81 -10.45 21.67
C ALA A 351 -63.11 -9.17 21.11
N ALA A 352 -62.35 -9.45 20.03
CA ALA A 352 -62.34 -8.78 18.72
C ALA A 352 -61.18 -7.83 18.34
N ALA A 353 -60.83 -7.98 17.06
CA ALA A 353 -60.17 -7.05 16.15
C ALA A 353 -58.63 -7.14 15.97
N GLU A 354 -58.30 -7.80 14.85
CA GLU A 354 -57.50 -7.26 13.74
C GLU A 354 -55.98 -7.12 13.88
N GLY A 355 -55.32 -7.63 12.83
CA GLY A 355 -53.89 -7.69 12.70
C GLY A 355 -53.23 -6.31 12.57
N ALA A 356 -52.01 -6.24 13.10
CA ALA A 356 -51.04 -5.22 12.76
C ALA A 356 -49.66 -5.86 12.68
N GLU A 357 -49.19 -5.95 11.45
CA GLU A 357 -47.86 -6.30 10.99
C GLU A 357 -46.81 -5.38 11.65
N ALA A 358 -45.95 -5.95 12.51
CA ALA A 358 -44.92 -5.20 13.21
C ALA A 358 -43.66 -5.04 12.33
N ASN A 359 -43.60 -3.85 11.74
CA ASN A 359 -42.50 -3.18 11.05
C ASN A 359 -41.12 -3.34 11.74
N PRO A 360 -40.03 -3.71 11.03
CA PRO A 360 -38.68 -3.72 11.58
C PRO A 360 -38.06 -2.31 11.68
N PRO A 361 -37.12 -2.07 12.62
CA PRO A 361 -36.64 -0.73 12.92
C PRO A 361 -35.80 -0.11 11.80
N ALA A 362 -36.19 1.12 11.45
CA ALA A 362 -35.57 1.96 10.44
C ALA A 362 -34.06 2.17 10.67
N ARG A 363 -33.27 1.76 9.67
CA ARG A 363 -31.86 2.02 9.53
C ARG A 363 -31.67 3.52 9.20
N ARG A 364 -31.26 4.32 10.20
CA ARG A 364 -30.88 5.73 10.00
C ARG A 364 -29.70 5.84 9.02
N VAL A 365 -29.99 6.17 7.77
CA VAL A 365 -29.00 6.63 6.79
C VAL A 365 -28.72 8.10 7.08
N ARG A 366 -27.50 8.38 7.56
CA ARG A 366 -26.99 9.74 7.76
C ARG A 366 -26.56 10.28 6.39
N SER A 367 -27.44 11.06 5.76
CA SER A 367 -27.07 11.86 4.59
C SER A 367 -26.03 12.90 5.01
N LYS A 368 -24.88 12.89 4.33
CA LYS A 368 -23.83 13.88 4.46
C LYS A 368 -24.18 14.98 3.45
N GLY A 369 -24.64 16.12 3.94
CA GLY A 369 -24.88 17.31 3.14
C GLY A 369 -23.60 17.73 2.43
N GLY A 370 -23.68 17.84 1.11
CA GLY A 370 -22.72 18.59 0.30
C GLY A 370 -22.99 20.08 0.49
N ASN A 371 -21.94 20.80 0.83
CA ASN A 371 -21.91 22.26 0.78
C ASN A 371 -20.64 22.64 0.01
N LYS A 372 -20.83 23.48 -1.01
CA LYS A 372 -19.89 24.05 -1.98
C LYS A 372 -19.47 23.17 -3.16
#